data_AF-A0A496SDZ6-F1
#
_entry.id   AF-A0A496SDZ6-F1
#
_cell.length_a   1.000
_cell.length_b   1.000
_cell.length_c   1.000
_cell.angle_alpha   90.00
_cell.angle_beta   90.00
_cell.angle_gamma   90.00
#
_symmetry.space_group_name_H-M   'P 1'
#
loop_
_entity.id
_entity.type
_entity.pdbx_description
1 polymer ?
#
loop_
_entity_poly.entity_id
_entity_poly.type
_entity_poly.pdbx_seq_one_letter_code
_entity_poly.pdbx_strand_id
1 'polypeptide(L)'
;EWFNVNCDETWGLGEGASKERAEEIGVDGVYLEHLLKLREMLKKYGKRMMFWGDIVLNHPDAISQIPKDAIVLNWTYLARESYRDRVEAFTKAGLKQLVCPGVSCWSRIFPDYVNAVPNIQNFVRDGYRGGALGMLNTTWNDDGENLFGYNWYGILWGAECAWGPERADQEAFDRKFPACFYGADVPEVTQAIKLLGSCEQVIWPKCAPGIGTDALSWEDPFTGESPKKIEGFWEKIEEVGRRAEEAKRLLQKAIPYIRRERENMDYLTFASERMWLLARKFLEVRDILSEYRSLSERSCDVASKLKAMGWRLAKLRAQVEDLEDEYRRLWLEECRPYWLEVNLAKYDALIRLLEIRARRLLRMAEEHEEGRPLPPLEDLTKSW
;
A
#
# COMPACT_ATOMS: atom_id res chain seq x y z
N GLU A 1 10.17 -6.99 -29.12
CA GLU A 1 9.24 -7.98 -29.71
C GLU A 1 7.81 -7.70 -29.28
N TRP A 2 7.53 -7.59 -27.97
CA TRP A 2 6.18 -7.33 -27.46
C TRP A 2 5.97 -5.85 -27.08
N PHE A 3 4.73 -5.40 -27.04
CA PHE A 3 4.35 -4.05 -26.60
C PHE A 3 3.00 -4.09 -25.87
N ASN A 4 2.93 -3.60 -24.62
CA ASN A 4 1.68 -3.50 -23.87
C ASN A 4 0.92 -2.24 -24.29
N VAL A 5 -0.31 -2.39 -24.79
CA VAL A 5 -1.20 -1.27 -25.13
C VAL A 5 -2.15 -0.90 -23.98
N ASN A 6 -2.07 -1.60 -22.85
CA ASN A 6 -2.95 -1.51 -21.70
C ASN A 6 -4.38 -1.95 -22.04
N CYS A 7 -5.34 -1.02 -22.03
CA CYS A 7 -6.77 -1.23 -22.24
C CYS A 7 -7.53 -1.86 -21.05
N ASP A 8 -7.02 -1.74 -19.84
CA ASP A 8 -7.71 -2.05 -18.59
C ASP A 8 -8.66 -0.93 -18.13
N GLU A 9 -9.56 -1.26 -17.20
CA GLU A 9 -10.29 -0.29 -16.36
C GLU A 9 -11.07 0.81 -17.12
N THR A 10 -11.67 0.47 -18.26
CA THR A 10 -12.45 1.40 -19.08
C THR A 10 -13.87 1.61 -18.53
N TRP A 11 -13.99 2.19 -17.32
CA TRP A 11 -15.26 2.31 -16.57
C TRP A 11 -16.39 3.02 -17.32
N GLY A 12 -16.06 4.00 -18.18
CA GLY A 12 -17.04 4.76 -18.99
C GLY A 12 -17.15 4.29 -20.45
N LEU A 13 -16.68 3.08 -20.78
CA LEU A 13 -16.73 2.58 -22.15
C LEU A 13 -18.17 2.39 -22.62
N GLY A 14 -18.48 2.89 -23.81
CA GLY A 14 -19.85 2.92 -24.33
C GLY A 14 -20.68 4.10 -23.83
N GLU A 15 -20.07 5.00 -23.06
CA GLU A 15 -20.66 6.27 -22.68
C GLU A 15 -20.03 7.43 -23.49
N GLY A 16 -20.58 8.63 -23.29
CA GLY A 16 -20.09 9.86 -23.91
C GLY A 16 -19.98 9.76 -25.44
N ALA A 17 -18.82 10.08 -25.99
CA ALA A 17 -18.56 10.08 -27.44
C ALA A 17 -18.68 8.70 -28.10
N SER A 18 -18.58 7.61 -27.32
CA SER A 18 -18.70 6.25 -27.84
C SER A 18 -20.13 5.69 -27.77
N LYS A 19 -21.08 6.45 -27.21
CA LYS A 19 -22.44 5.97 -26.92
C LYS A 19 -23.19 5.50 -28.16
N GLU A 20 -23.28 6.34 -29.20
CA GLU A 20 -23.99 5.97 -30.44
C GLU A 20 -23.39 4.71 -31.06
N ARG A 21 -22.06 4.59 -31.06
CA ARG A 21 -21.38 3.40 -31.58
C ARG A 21 -21.64 2.16 -30.72
N ALA A 22 -21.66 2.30 -29.41
CA ALA A 22 -21.98 1.19 -28.51
C ALA A 22 -23.45 0.74 -28.63
N GLU A 23 -24.38 1.64 -28.93
CA GLU A 23 -25.78 1.29 -29.25
C GLU A 23 -25.89 0.47 -30.55
N GLU A 24 -25.00 0.71 -31.53
CA GLU A 24 -24.97 -0.04 -32.79
C GLU A 24 -24.34 -1.43 -32.68
N ILE A 25 -23.18 -1.54 -32.02
CA ILE A 25 -22.33 -2.75 -32.07
C ILE A 25 -22.02 -3.36 -30.70
N GLY A 26 -22.60 -2.84 -29.63
CA GLY A 26 -22.31 -3.25 -28.26
C GLY A 26 -21.03 -2.63 -27.69
N VAL A 27 -20.95 -2.56 -26.36
CA VAL A 27 -19.77 -2.05 -25.63
C VAL A 27 -18.53 -2.91 -25.89
N ASP A 28 -18.72 -4.22 -25.94
CA ASP A 28 -17.71 -5.21 -26.30
C ASP A 28 -17.24 -5.06 -27.76
N GLY A 29 -18.15 -4.73 -28.67
CA GLY A 29 -17.83 -4.41 -30.06
C GLY A 29 -16.95 -3.16 -30.18
N VAL A 30 -17.27 -2.09 -29.43
CA VAL A 30 -16.45 -0.87 -29.37
C VAL A 30 -15.06 -1.17 -28.82
N TYR A 31 -14.97 -1.96 -27.75
CA TYR A 31 -13.69 -2.38 -27.18
C TYR A 31 -12.83 -3.14 -28.20
N LEU A 32 -13.44 -4.11 -28.88
CA LEU A 32 -12.75 -4.94 -29.88
C LEU A 32 -12.29 -4.11 -31.08
N GLU A 33 -13.12 -3.21 -31.59
CA GLU A 33 -12.75 -2.31 -32.69
C GLU A 33 -11.50 -1.48 -32.33
N HIS A 34 -11.44 -0.97 -31.08
CA HIS A 34 -10.29 -0.24 -30.58
C HIS A 34 -9.02 -1.11 -30.51
N LEU A 35 -9.11 -2.31 -29.92
CA LEU A 35 -7.99 -3.25 -29.83
C LEU A 35 -7.45 -3.64 -31.21
N LEU A 36 -8.33 -3.91 -32.18
CA LEU A 36 -7.93 -4.27 -33.54
C LEU A 36 -7.21 -3.11 -34.22
N LYS A 37 -7.66 -1.86 -34.04
CA LYS A 37 -6.98 -0.68 -34.55
C LYS A 37 -5.57 -0.54 -33.97
N LEU A 38 -5.40 -0.72 -32.66
CA LEU A 38 -4.09 -0.67 -31.99
C LEU A 38 -3.15 -1.76 -32.54
N ARG A 39 -3.67 -2.98 -32.73
CA ARG A 39 -2.90 -4.07 -33.33
C ARG A 39 -2.41 -3.72 -34.74
N GLU A 40 -3.26 -3.18 -35.62
CA GLU A 40 -2.86 -2.76 -36.97
C GLU A 40 -1.80 -1.66 -36.96
N MET A 41 -1.86 -0.74 -35.99
CA MET A 41 -0.81 0.26 -35.80
C MET A 41 0.52 -0.39 -35.41
N LEU A 42 0.50 -1.35 -34.48
CA LEU A 42 1.70 -2.03 -34.00
C LEU A 42 2.38 -2.91 -35.06
N LYS A 43 1.62 -3.46 -36.02
CA LYS A 43 2.18 -4.23 -37.14
C LYS A 43 3.23 -3.44 -37.92
N LYS A 44 3.03 -2.14 -38.13
CA LYS A 44 3.98 -1.26 -38.83
C LYS A 44 5.35 -1.18 -38.13
N TYR A 45 5.38 -1.48 -36.84
CA TYR A 45 6.58 -1.47 -36.01
C TYR A 45 7.11 -2.88 -35.71
N GLY A 46 6.53 -3.93 -36.31
CA GLY A 46 6.88 -5.32 -36.05
C GLY A 46 6.70 -5.71 -34.58
N LYS A 47 5.73 -5.13 -33.88
CA LYS A 47 5.45 -5.42 -32.46
C LYS A 47 4.27 -6.35 -32.32
N ARG A 48 4.41 -7.32 -31.42
CA ARG A 48 3.32 -8.18 -30.96
C ARG A 48 2.58 -7.48 -29.82
N MET A 49 1.26 -7.37 -29.93
CA MET A 49 0.44 -6.67 -28.94
C MET A 49 0.26 -7.49 -27.67
N MET A 50 0.44 -6.85 -26.51
CA MET A 50 -0.04 -7.31 -25.21
C MET A 50 -1.12 -6.34 -24.70
N PHE A 51 -2.10 -6.83 -23.97
CA PHE A 51 -3.17 -6.00 -23.40
C PHE A 51 -3.72 -6.67 -22.13
N TRP A 52 -4.31 -5.90 -21.23
CA TRP A 52 -4.91 -6.42 -19.98
C TRP A 52 -6.24 -7.14 -20.23
N GLY A 53 -6.40 -8.32 -19.62
CA GLY A 53 -7.48 -9.25 -19.93
C GLY A 53 -8.79 -9.03 -19.18
N ASP A 54 -8.88 -8.07 -18.27
CA ASP A 54 -10.04 -7.87 -17.36
C ASP A 54 -11.34 -7.60 -18.11
N ILE A 55 -11.34 -6.68 -19.07
CA ILE A 55 -12.53 -6.38 -19.88
C ILE A 55 -12.99 -7.63 -20.63
N VAL A 56 -12.05 -8.35 -21.25
CA VAL A 56 -12.33 -9.54 -22.07
C VAL A 56 -12.87 -10.71 -21.24
N LEU A 57 -12.45 -10.84 -19.96
CA LEU A 57 -13.01 -11.86 -19.06
C LEU A 57 -14.48 -11.62 -18.70
N ASN A 58 -14.92 -10.37 -18.71
CA ASN A 58 -16.31 -10.01 -18.45
C ASN A 58 -17.21 -10.18 -19.69
N HIS A 59 -16.62 -10.41 -20.86
CA HIS A 59 -17.31 -10.59 -22.15
C HIS A 59 -16.85 -11.89 -22.86
N PRO A 60 -17.32 -13.08 -22.42
CA PRO A 60 -16.87 -14.37 -22.94
C PRO A 60 -16.97 -14.52 -24.47
N ASP A 61 -18.01 -13.94 -25.08
CA ASP A 61 -18.22 -13.98 -26.53
C ASP A 61 -17.14 -13.22 -27.31
N ALA A 62 -16.59 -12.15 -26.72
CA ALA A 62 -15.52 -11.35 -27.30
C ALA A 62 -14.16 -12.06 -27.24
N ILE A 63 -13.93 -12.98 -26.28
CA ILE A 63 -12.67 -13.73 -26.13
C ILE A 63 -12.31 -14.47 -27.43
N SER A 64 -13.33 -15.07 -28.06
CA SER A 64 -13.16 -15.85 -29.29
C SER A 64 -12.65 -15.00 -30.45
N GLN A 65 -12.99 -13.71 -30.46
CA GLN A 65 -12.70 -12.73 -31.51
C GLN A 65 -11.32 -12.07 -31.34
N ILE A 66 -10.68 -12.23 -30.18
CA ILE A 66 -9.33 -11.71 -29.95
C ILE A 66 -8.32 -12.38 -30.90
N PRO A 67 -7.48 -11.60 -31.61
CA PRO A 67 -6.44 -12.14 -32.47
C PRO A 67 -5.49 -13.08 -31.73
N LYS A 68 -5.24 -14.27 -32.29
CA LYS A 68 -4.41 -15.31 -31.65
C LYS A 68 -2.93 -14.94 -31.54
N ASP A 69 -2.50 -13.93 -32.29
CA ASP A 69 -1.17 -13.34 -32.19
C ASP A 69 -1.06 -12.28 -31.09
N ALA A 70 -2.14 -11.90 -30.40
CA ALA A 70 -2.05 -11.09 -29.18
C ALA A 70 -1.59 -11.94 -27.99
N ILE A 71 -1.11 -11.27 -26.92
CA ILE A 71 -0.82 -11.89 -25.62
C ILE A 71 -1.70 -11.20 -24.58
N VAL A 72 -2.46 -11.98 -23.83
CA VAL A 72 -3.31 -11.47 -22.76
C VAL A 72 -2.51 -11.34 -21.47
N LEU A 73 -2.58 -10.19 -20.81
CA LEU A 73 -2.05 -9.97 -19.47
C LEU A 73 -3.17 -10.27 -18.48
N ASN A 74 -3.17 -11.49 -17.95
CA ASN A 74 -4.21 -11.99 -17.06
C ASN A 74 -3.89 -11.58 -15.62
N TRP A 75 -4.50 -10.51 -15.14
CA TRP A 75 -4.20 -9.94 -13.82
C TRP A 75 -5.28 -10.22 -12.79
N THR A 76 -4.85 -10.46 -11.55
CA THR A 76 -5.68 -10.43 -10.35
C THR A 76 -4.78 -10.46 -9.14
N TYR A 77 -5.12 -9.65 -8.13
CA TYR A 77 -4.21 -9.36 -7.02
C TYR A 77 -4.65 -9.93 -5.68
N LEU A 78 -5.88 -10.46 -5.60
CA LEU A 78 -6.36 -11.09 -4.37
C LEU A 78 -5.87 -12.53 -4.30
N ALA A 79 -5.35 -12.93 -3.14
CA ALA A 79 -4.97 -14.30 -2.83
C ALA A 79 -6.16 -15.26 -3.02
N ARG A 80 -5.89 -16.39 -3.68
CA ARG A 80 -6.84 -17.48 -3.88
C ARG A 80 -6.09 -18.80 -3.81
N GLU A 81 -6.80 -19.87 -3.43
CA GLU A 81 -6.25 -21.22 -3.49
C GLU A 81 -5.97 -21.67 -4.93
N SER A 82 -6.81 -21.21 -5.88
CA SER A 82 -6.72 -21.55 -7.30
C SER A 82 -7.16 -20.40 -8.20
N TYR A 83 -6.49 -20.28 -9.34
CA TYR A 83 -6.81 -19.36 -10.45
C TYR A 83 -7.13 -20.12 -11.74
N ARG A 84 -7.30 -21.45 -11.66
CA ARG A 84 -7.48 -22.34 -12.81
C ARG A 84 -8.55 -21.86 -13.79
N ASP A 85 -9.74 -21.51 -13.31
CA ASP A 85 -10.85 -21.10 -14.19
C ASP A 85 -10.50 -19.86 -15.01
N ARG A 86 -9.83 -18.89 -14.38
CA ARG A 86 -9.36 -17.66 -15.00
C ARG A 86 -8.26 -17.92 -16.03
N VAL A 87 -7.37 -18.86 -15.77
CA VAL A 87 -6.33 -19.26 -16.74
C VAL A 87 -6.94 -20.04 -17.90
N GLU A 88 -7.82 -21.00 -17.60
CA GLU A 88 -8.46 -21.84 -18.61
C GLU A 88 -9.36 -21.05 -19.57
N ALA A 89 -9.96 -19.95 -19.14
CA ALA A 89 -10.77 -19.07 -20.00
C ALA A 89 -9.99 -18.64 -21.26
N PHE A 90 -8.74 -18.23 -21.11
CA PHE A 90 -7.91 -17.82 -22.25
C PHE A 90 -7.26 -19.00 -22.97
N THR A 91 -6.80 -20.02 -22.24
CA THR A 91 -6.17 -21.19 -22.86
C THR A 91 -7.15 -21.96 -23.74
N LYS A 92 -8.40 -22.16 -23.30
CA LYS A 92 -9.46 -22.81 -24.10
C LYS A 92 -9.83 -21.99 -25.35
N ALA A 93 -9.71 -20.67 -25.29
CA ALA A 93 -9.90 -19.79 -26.43
C ALA A 93 -8.68 -19.75 -27.39
N GLY A 94 -7.61 -20.51 -27.12
CA GLY A 94 -6.40 -20.55 -27.94
C GLY A 94 -5.54 -19.29 -27.85
N LEU A 95 -5.73 -18.47 -26.82
CA LEU A 95 -4.96 -17.25 -26.59
C LEU A 95 -3.69 -17.54 -25.79
N LYS A 96 -2.61 -16.83 -26.10
CA LYS A 96 -1.42 -16.82 -25.25
C LYS A 96 -1.62 -15.82 -24.11
N GLN A 97 -1.11 -16.15 -22.92
CA GLN A 97 -1.26 -15.30 -21.75
C GLN A 97 0.01 -15.24 -20.90
N LEU A 98 0.17 -14.14 -20.17
CA LEU A 98 1.06 -13.99 -19.02
C LEU A 98 0.18 -13.81 -17.79
N VAL A 99 0.48 -14.54 -16.70
CA VAL A 99 -0.21 -14.30 -15.42
C VAL A 99 0.41 -13.10 -14.72
N CYS A 100 -0.41 -12.24 -14.14
CA CYS A 100 0.02 -10.97 -13.58
C CYS A 100 -0.44 -10.86 -12.11
N PRO A 101 0.23 -11.56 -11.17
CA PRO A 101 0.00 -11.35 -9.74
C PRO A 101 0.58 -10.00 -9.28
N GLY A 102 0.23 -9.57 -8.08
CA GLY A 102 0.66 -8.28 -7.52
C GLY A 102 1.37 -8.40 -6.19
N VAL A 103 2.35 -7.53 -5.97
CA VAL A 103 3.12 -7.41 -4.72
C VAL A 103 2.30 -6.76 -3.59
N SER A 104 1.09 -6.26 -3.88
CA SER A 104 0.16 -5.63 -2.93
C SER A 104 0.76 -4.41 -2.20
N CYS A 105 1.43 -3.53 -2.94
CA CYS A 105 2.14 -2.36 -2.42
C CYS A 105 1.39 -1.01 -2.56
N TRP A 106 0.28 -0.96 -3.29
CA TRP A 106 -0.49 0.27 -3.51
C TRP A 106 -1.44 0.55 -2.33
N SER A 107 -1.68 1.82 -2.01
CA SER A 107 -2.63 2.26 -0.96
C SER A 107 -2.27 1.81 0.46
N ARG A 108 -0.99 1.48 0.69
CA ARG A 108 -0.47 0.88 1.93
C ARG A 108 0.89 1.46 2.28
N ILE A 109 1.19 1.54 3.58
CA ILE A 109 2.52 1.99 4.04
C ILE A 109 3.61 0.99 3.63
N PHE A 110 3.30 -0.30 3.73
CA PHE A 110 4.19 -1.39 3.36
C PHE A 110 3.37 -2.51 2.69
N PRO A 111 3.93 -3.30 1.76
CA PRO A 111 3.17 -4.31 1.03
C PRO A 111 2.45 -5.34 1.91
N ASP A 112 1.20 -5.69 1.58
CA ASP A 112 0.48 -6.79 2.26
C ASP A 112 0.99 -8.15 1.76
N TYR A 113 2.00 -8.68 2.44
CA TYR A 113 2.60 -9.98 2.13
C TYR A 113 1.78 -11.17 2.60
N VAL A 114 0.79 -10.97 3.47
CA VAL A 114 -0.18 -12.03 3.78
C VAL A 114 -1.07 -12.31 2.57
N ASN A 115 -1.38 -11.28 1.77
CA ASN A 115 -2.08 -11.44 0.50
C ASN A 115 -1.14 -11.74 -0.69
N ALA A 116 -0.05 -10.98 -0.86
CA ALA A 116 0.78 -11.04 -2.05
C ALA A 116 1.47 -12.40 -2.22
N VAL A 117 1.98 -13.00 -1.14
CA VAL A 117 2.73 -14.27 -1.22
C VAL A 117 1.86 -15.40 -1.80
N PRO A 118 0.68 -15.73 -1.25
CA PRO A 118 -0.18 -16.74 -1.85
C PRO A 118 -0.75 -16.34 -3.21
N ASN A 119 -1.02 -15.05 -3.45
CA ASN A 119 -1.43 -14.57 -4.78
C ASN A 119 -0.38 -14.90 -5.85
N ILE A 120 0.87 -14.51 -5.61
CA ILE A 120 1.99 -14.75 -6.52
C ILE A 120 2.18 -16.26 -6.74
N GLN A 121 2.32 -17.04 -5.67
CA GLN A 121 2.64 -18.47 -5.77
C GLN A 121 1.56 -19.25 -6.52
N ASN A 122 0.30 -19.11 -6.09
CA ASN A 122 -0.79 -19.91 -6.65
C ASN A 122 -1.13 -19.48 -8.08
N PHE A 123 -1.02 -18.20 -8.41
CA PHE A 123 -1.31 -17.74 -9.76
C PHE A 123 -0.23 -18.17 -10.76
N VAL A 124 1.04 -18.12 -10.36
CA VAL A 124 2.16 -18.63 -11.18
C VAL A 124 2.05 -20.13 -11.38
N ARG A 125 1.75 -20.90 -10.33
CA ARG A 125 1.51 -22.35 -10.41
C ARG A 125 0.41 -22.69 -11.42
N ASP A 126 -0.74 -22.03 -11.30
CA ASP A 126 -1.89 -22.34 -12.16
C ASP A 126 -1.70 -21.82 -13.59
N GLY A 127 -1.00 -20.69 -13.75
CA GLY A 127 -0.53 -20.19 -15.03
C GLY A 127 0.36 -21.20 -15.75
N TYR A 128 1.35 -21.76 -15.05
CA TYR A 128 2.24 -22.81 -15.57
C TYR A 128 1.44 -24.05 -16.02
N ARG A 129 0.54 -24.55 -15.16
CA ARG A 129 -0.34 -25.69 -15.48
C ARG A 129 -1.26 -25.43 -16.68
N GLY A 130 -1.71 -24.19 -16.84
CA GLY A 130 -2.55 -23.76 -17.96
C GLY A 130 -1.80 -23.34 -19.22
N GLY A 131 -0.47 -23.48 -19.26
CA GLY A 131 0.34 -23.17 -20.44
C GLY A 131 0.56 -21.67 -20.69
N ALA A 132 0.52 -20.84 -19.66
CA ALA A 132 0.94 -19.44 -19.73
C ALA A 132 2.40 -19.33 -20.20
N LEU A 133 2.74 -18.25 -20.89
CA LEU A 133 4.11 -18.00 -21.38
C LEU A 133 5.09 -17.65 -20.25
N GLY A 134 4.57 -17.27 -19.08
CA GLY A 134 5.33 -16.73 -17.96
C GLY A 134 4.48 -15.81 -17.10
N MET A 135 5.12 -14.91 -16.36
CA MET A 135 4.47 -13.96 -15.46
C MET A 135 5.00 -12.53 -15.61
N LEU A 136 4.18 -11.55 -15.23
CA LEU A 136 4.61 -10.19 -14.90
C LEU A 136 4.27 -9.93 -13.42
N ASN A 137 5.28 -9.81 -12.55
CA ASN A 137 5.03 -9.46 -11.15
C ASN A 137 4.75 -7.95 -11.05
N THR A 138 3.55 -7.55 -10.64
CA THR A 138 3.17 -6.14 -10.68
C THR A 138 3.40 -5.43 -9.34
N THR A 139 3.97 -4.24 -9.44
CA THR A 139 4.06 -3.25 -8.36
C THR A 139 3.36 -2.00 -8.85
N TRP A 140 2.30 -1.58 -8.17
CA TRP A 140 1.52 -0.39 -8.51
C TRP A 140 1.79 0.76 -7.53
N ASN A 141 1.34 1.96 -7.90
CA ASN A 141 1.56 3.19 -7.12
C ASN A 141 0.32 4.10 -7.17
N ASP A 142 -0.86 3.53 -6.92
CA ASP A 142 -2.18 4.14 -7.12
C ASP A 142 -2.38 5.45 -6.34
N ASP A 143 -1.84 5.53 -5.12
CA ASP A 143 -1.88 6.69 -4.23
C ASP A 143 -0.66 7.62 -4.41
N GLY A 144 0.29 7.20 -5.24
CA GLY A 144 1.53 7.90 -5.56
C GLY A 144 2.61 7.87 -4.48
N GLU A 145 2.42 7.14 -3.37
CA GLU A 145 3.31 7.23 -2.19
C GLU A 145 4.28 6.06 -2.00
N ASN A 146 4.06 4.93 -2.67
CA ASN A 146 4.86 3.74 -2.54
C ASN A 146 6.32 3.99 -2.95
N LEU A 147 7.26 3.51 -2.12
CA LEU A 147 8.68 3.44 -2.46
C LEU A 147 9.02 2.04 -2.98
N PHE A 148 9.74 1.97 -4.09
CA PHE A 148 10.13 0.71 -4.73
C PHE A 148 10.99 -0.14 -3.82
N GLY A 149 11.85 0.47 -2.99
CA GLY A 149 12.65 -0.20 -1.98
C GLY A 149 11.86 -1.13 -1.05
N TYR A 150 10.56 -0.90 -0.81
CA TYR A 150 9.73 -1.80 0.00
C TYR A 150 9.46 -3.16 -0.66
N ASN A 151 9.59 -3.25 -1.98
CA ASN A 151 8.97 -4.31 -2.76
C ASN A 151 9.89 -5.51 -3.03
N TRP A 152 11.17 -5.42 -2.68
CA TRP A 152 12.19 -6.41 -3.05
C TRP A 152 11.89 -7.84 -2.60
N TYR A 153 11.33 -8.02 -1.41
CA TYR A 153 10.94 -9.36 -0.94
C TYR A 153 9.86 -9.97 -1.86
N GLY A 154 8.79 -9.24 -2.15
CA GLY A 154 7.71 -9.71 -3.03
C GLY A 154 8.16 -9.90 -4.49
N ILE A 155 9.07 -9.06 -4.97
CA ILE A 155 9.69 -9.20 -6.30
C ILE A 155 10.48 -10.50 -6.40
N LEU A 156 11.37 -10.76 -5.42
CA LEU A 156 12.21 -11.95 -5.40
C LEU A 156 11.41 -13.23 -5.09
N TRP A 157 10.34 -13.13 -4.31
CA TRP A 157 9.39 -14.23 -4.16
C TRP A 157 8.72 -14.60 -5.49
N GLY A 158 8.38 -13.59 -6.29
CA GLY A 158 7.93 -13.80 -7.67
C GLY A 158 8.97 -14.51 -8.54
N ALA A 159 10.25 -14.18 -8.39
CA ALA A 159 11.32 -14.87 -9.12
C ALA A 159 11.46 -16.35 -8.71
N GLU A 160 11.40 -16.66 -7.41
CA GLU A 160 11.41 -18.04 -6.90
C GLU A 160 10.21 -18.83 -7.45
N CYS A 161 9.01 -18.24 -7.40
CA CYS A 161 7.79 -18.83 -7.95
C CYS A 161 7.90 -19.05 -9.47
N ALA A 162 8.45 -18.10 -10.23
CA ALA A 162 8.64 -18.24 -11.67
C ALA A 162 9.61 -19.36 -12.04
N TRP A 163 10.69 -19.52 -11.26
CA TRP A 163 11.71 -20.55 -11.48
C TRP A 163 11.23 -21.96 -11.11
N GLY A 164 10.41 -22.06 -10.05
CA GLY A 164 9.82 -23.32 -9.61
C GLY A 164 8.31 -23.23 -9.36
N PRO A 165 7.45 -23.12 -10.40
CA PRO A 165 6.01 -22.87 -10.24
C PRO A 165 5.27 -23.89 -9.36
N GLU A 166 5.74 -25.14 -9.32
CA GLU A 166 5.16 -26.21 -8.48
C GLU A 166 6.05 -26.62 -7.29
N ARG A 167 7.22 -26.00 -7.16
CA ARG A 167 8.26 -26.37 -6.17
C ARG A 167 8.63 -25.25 -5.21
N ALA A 168 8.20 -24.02 -5.48
CA ALA A 168 8.48 -22.87 -4.64
C ALA A 168 7.97 -23.12 -3.22
N ASP A 169 8.87 -22.96 -2.26
CA ASP A 169 8.65 -23.17 -0.83
C ASP A 169 8.97 -21.86 -0.11
N GLN A 170 7.95 -21.26 0.48
CA GLN A 170 8.08 -19.97 1.16
C GLN A 170 9.03 -20.05 2.36
N GLU A 171 8.99 -21.13 3.15
CA GLU A 171 9.86 -21.23 4.32
C GLU A 171 11.32 -21.41 3.90
N ALA A 172 11.57 -22.16 2.84
CA ALA A 172 12.91 -22.29 2.28
C ALA A 172 13.41 -20.97 1.68
N PHE A 173 12.53 -20.20 1.03
CA PHE A 173 12.83 -18.86 0.55
C PHE A 173 13.16 -17.91 1.70
N ASP A 174 12.31 -17.84 2.73
CA ASP A 174 12.48 -16.99 3.92
C ASP A 174 13.86 -17.16 4.56
N ARG A 175 14.32 -18.42 4.68
CA ARG A 175 15.64 -18.75 5.24
C ARG A 175 16.80 -18.31 4.36
N LYS A 176 16.65 -18.38 3.04
CA LYS A 176 17.74 -18.06 2.08
C LYS A 176 17.79 -16.59 1.71
N PHE A 177 16.64 -15.91 1.75
CA PHE A 177 16.46 -14.53 1.34
C PHE A 177 17.55 -13.58 1.88
N PRO A 178 17.83 -13.52 3.20
CA PRO A 178 18.80 -12.54 3.72
C PRO A 178 20.23 -12.83 3.24
N ALA A 179 20.63 -14.11 3.18
CA ALA A 179 21.94 -14.48 2.66
C ALA A 179 22.07 -14.16 1.16
N CYS A 180 21.03 -14.45 0.38
CA CYS A 180 21.03 -14.25 -1.07
C CYS A 180 20.93 -12.79 -1.51
N PHE A 181 20.15 -11.96 -0.80
CA PHE A 181 19.95 -10.56 -1.15
C PHE A 181 20.95 -9.65 -0.40
N TYR A 182 20.96 -9.71 0.93
CA TYR A 182 21.82 -8.86 1.77
C TYR A 182 23.25 -9.37 1.96
N GLY A 183 23.58 -10.59 1.50
CA GLY A 183 24.91 -11.16 1.66
C GLY A 183 25.27 -11.54 3.10
N ALA A 184 24.26 -11.68 3.97
CA ALA A 184 24.45 -12.03 5.37
C ALA A 184 23.31 -12.94 5.85
N ASP A 185 23.63 -13.96 6.63
CA ASP A 185 22.64 -14.83 7.24
C ASP A 185 22.06 -14.17 8.49
N VAL A 186 21.12 -13.24 8.27
CA VAL A 186 20.44 -12.43 9.29
C VAL A 186 18.93 -12.65 9.21
N PRO A 187 18.39 -13.71 9.83
CA PRO A 187 16.96 -14.02 9.76
C PRO A 187 16.06 -12.90 10.31
N GLU A 188 16.60 -12.02 11.16
CA GLU A 188 15.92 -10.85 11.70
C GLU A 188 15.34 -9.94 10.59
N VAL A 189 15.98 -9.82 9.44
CA VAL A 189 15.47 -8.98 8.34
C VAL A 189 14.19 -9.59 7.76
N THR A 190 14.18 -10.90 7.49
CA THR A 190 12.98 -11.59 7.02
C THR A 190 11.86 -11.51 8.06
N GLN A 191 12.19 -11.65 9.35
CA GLN A 191 11.21 -11.52 10.44
C GLN A 191 10.59 -10.10 10.47
N ALA A 192 11.41 -9.06 10.35
CA ALA A 192 10.93 -7.68 10.30
C ALA A 192 10.01 -7.44 9.09
N ILE A 193 10.41 -7.91 7.90
CA ILE A 193 9.61 -7.81 6.68
C ILE A 193 8.25 -8.50 6.85
N LYS A 194 8.20 -9.68 7.48
CA LYS A 194 6.95 -10.41 7.72
C LYS A 194 6.05 -9.71 8.74
N LEU A 195 6.63 -9.07 9.77
CA LEU A 195 5.88 -8.26 10.72
C LEU A 195 5.24 -7.07 10.01
N LEU A 196 6.02 -6.28 9.26
CA LEU A 196 5.52 -5.12 8.51
C LEU A 196 4.47 -5.53 7.47
N GLY A 197 4.76 -6.58 6.69
CA GLY A 197 3.88 -7.06 5.63
C GLY A 197 2.61 -7.75 6.12
N SER A 198 2.38 -7.78 7.43
CA SER A 198 1.15 -8.29 8.06
C SER A 198 0.29 -7.21 8.71
N CYS A 199 0.80 -5.98 8.85
CA CYS A 199 0.11 -4.89 9.53
C CYS A 199 -1.20 -4.50 8.82
N GLU A 200 -1.25 -4.55 7.49
CA GLU A 200 -2.46 -4.26 6.72
C GLU A 200 -3.62 -5.17 7.15
N GLN A 201 -3.37 -6.48 7.24
CA GLN A 201 -4.40 -7.45 7.60
C GLN A 201 -4.80 -7.45 9.08
N VAL A 202 -4.01 -6.82 9.96
CA VAL A 202 -4.45 -6.55 11.32
C VAL A 202 -5.66 -5.62 11.29
N ILE A 203 -5.60 -4.56 10.47
CA ILE A 203 -6.67 -3.57 10.37
C ILE A 203 -7.82 -4.11 9.50
N TRP A 204 -7.47 -4.64 8.32
CA TRP A 204 -8.41 -5.18 7.32
C TRP A 204 -8.15 -6.68 7.07
N PRO A 205 -8.76 -7.58 7.87
CA PRO A 205 -8.54 -9.04 7.75
C PRO A 205 -8.90 -9.65 6.40
N LYS A 206 -9.70 -8.93 5.60
CA LYS A 206 -9.97 -9.27 4.21
C LYS A 206 -9.31 -8.20 3.35
N CYS A 207 -8.36 -8.60 2.52
CA CYS A 207 -7.78 -7.70 1.53
C CYS A 207 -8.91 -7.15 0.64
N ALA A 208 -9.08 -5.84 0.65
CA ALA A 208 -10.01 -5.11 -0.19
C ALA A 208 -9.23 -4.21 -1.16
N PRO A 209 -9.70 -4.04 -2.41
CA PRO A 209 -9.22 -2.95 -3.26
C PRO A 209 -9.55 -1.59 -2.62
N GLY A 210 -8.62 -0.63 -2.66
CA GLY A 210 -8.86 0.74 -2.20
C GLY A 210 -8.00 1.17 -1.01
N ILE A 211 -8.54 2.09 -0.21
CA ILE A 211 -7.91 2.79 0.92
C ILE A 211 -7.45 1.80 2.00
N GLY A 212 -6.14 1.79 2.30
CA GLY A 212 -5.51 0.95 3.32
C GLY A 212 -4.76 1.76 4.39
N THR A 213 -3.69 1.20 4.96
CA THR A 213 -2.89 1.84 6.02
C THR A 213 -2.35 3.22 5.64
N ASP A 214 -2.12 3.46 4.34
CA ASP A 214 -1.61 4.74 3.85
C ASP A 214 -2.60 5.88 4.12
N ALA A 215 -3.83 5.76 3.64
CA ALA A 215 -4.85 6.78 3.86
C ALA A 215 -5.20 6.97 5.35
N LEU A 216 -5.21 5.89 6.14
CA LEU A 216 -5.40 5.97 7.59
C LEU A 216 -4.29 6.81 8.28
N SER A 217 -3.07 6.82 7.72
CA SER A 217 -1.95 7.63 8.20
C SER A 217 -2.23 9.13 8.09
N TRP A 218 -3.10 9.53 7.17
CA TRP A 218 -3.43 10.93 6.89
C TRP A 218 -4.71 11.42 7.54
N GLU A 219 -5.50 10.54 8.16
CA GLU A 219 -6.73 10.94 8.84
C GLU A 219 -6.46 11.75 10.12
N ASP A 220 -7.36 12.70 10.42
CA ASP A 220 -7.32 13.50 11.65
C ASP A 220 -7.68 12.62 12.86
N PRO A 221 -6.71 12.34 13.77
CA PRO A 221 -6.94 11.49 14.94
C PRO A 221 -7.90 12.10 15.98
N PHE A 222 -8.27 13.39 15.88
CA PHE A 222 -9.17 14.07 16.81
C PHE A 222 -10.65 13.94 16.44
N THR A 223 -10.98 13.63 15.18
CA THR A 223 -12.38 13.61 14.68
C THR A 223 -13.12 12.31 14.98
N GLY A 224 -12.41 11.24 15.35
CA GLY A 224 -12.99 9.97 15.78
C GLY A 224 -13.80 9.22 14.71
N GLU A 225 -13.66 9.55 13.43
CA GLU A 225 -14.37 8.90 12.32
C GLU A 225 -13.88 7.46 12.07
N SER A 226 -12.57 7.27 11.89
CA SER A 226 -11.96 5.95 11.64
C SER A 226 -12.15 4.97 12.79
N PRO A 227 -11.90 5.35 14.06
CA PRO A 227 -12.15 4.47 15.20
C PRO A 227 -13.58 3.93 15.27
N LYS A 228 -14.57 4.66 14.74
CA LYS A 228 -15.98 4.19 14.67
C LYS A 228 -16.23 3.22 13.52
N LYS A 229 -15.50 3.36 12.40
CA LYS A 229 -15.68 2.56 11.18
C LYS A 229 -14.93 1.24 11.21
N ILE A 230 -13.92 1.11 12.08
CA ILE A 230 -13.08 -0.07 12.19
C ILE A 230 -13.38 -0.80 13.50
N GLU A 231 -13.97 -1.99 13.40
CA GLU A 231 -14.21 -2.86 14.56
C GLU A 231 -12.89 -3.22 15.26
N GLY A 232 -12.85 -3.08 16.59
CA GLY A 232 -11.66 -3.37 17.40
C GLY A 232 -10.46 -2.45 17.08
N PHE A 233 -10.73 -1.21 16.65
CA PHE A 233 -9.70 -0.29 16.18
C PHE A 233 -8.53 -0.12 17.16
N TRP A 234 -8.82 0.04 18.45
CA TRP A 234 -7.78 0.33 19.44
C TRP A 234 -6.85 -0.86 19.67
N GLU A 235 -7.40 -2.07 19.78
CA GLU A 235 -6.60 -3.29 19.91
C GLU A 235 -5.76 -3.53 18.65
N LYS A 236 -6.35 -3.29 17.47
CA LYS A 236 -5.68 -3.44 16.18
C LYS A 236 -4.55 -2.43 15.99
N ILE A 237 -4.76 -1.15 16.34
CA ILE A 237 -3.75 -0.13 16.17
C ILE A 237 -2.58 -0.30 17.16
N GLU A 238 -2.85 -0.80 18.38
CA GLU A 238 -1.82 -1.23 19.33
C GLU A 238 -1.00 -2.41 18.80
N GLU A 239 -1.66 -3.41 18.19
CA GLU A 239 -1.01 -4.53 17.52
C GLU A 239 -0.09 -4.06 16.38
N VAL A 240 -0.57 -3.15 15.52
CA VAL A 240 0.23 -2.55 14.44
C VAL A 240 1.47 -1.84 15.01
N GLY A 241 1.30 -1.02 16.05
CA GLY A 241 2.41 -0.33 16.71
C GLY A 241 3.47 -1.28 17.27
N ARG A 242 3.05 -2.37 17.92
CA ARG A 242 3.95 -3.39 18.47
C ARG A 242 4.72 -4.14 17.38
N ARG A 243 4.06 -4.51 16.28
CA ARG A 243 4.71 -5.15 15.13
C ARG A 243 5.76 -4.24 14.51
N ALA A 244 5.43 -2.96 14.34
CA ALA A 244 6.32 -1.97 13.77
C ALA A 244 7.56 -1.71 14.66
N GLU A 245 7.38 -1.60 15.97
CA GLU A 245 8.47 -1.44 16.93
C GLU A 245 9.40 -2.67 16.97
N GLU A 246 8.82 -3.87 16.97
CA GLU A 246 9.60 -5.12 16.93
C GLU A 246 10.36 -5.26 15.60
N ALA A 247 9.72 -4.92 14.47
CA ALA A 247 10.39 -4.90 13.17
C ALA A 247 11.59 -3.94 13.18
N LYS A 248 11.44 -2.73 13.72
CA LYS A 248 12.54 -1.77 13.87
C LYS A 248 13.68 -2.35 14.71
N ARG A 249 13.38 -2.98 15.84
CA ARG A 249 14.39 -3.60 16.72
C ARG A 249 15.16 -4.72 16.01
N LEU A 250 14.46 -5.54 15.23
CA LEU A 250 15.06 -6.62 14.44
C LEU A 250 15.98 -6.06 13.34
N LEU A 251 15.54 -5.02 12.62
CA LEU A 251 16.35 -4.34 11.60
C LEU A 251 17.62 -3.75 12.21
N GLN A 252 17.52 -3.04 13.34
CA GLN A 252 18.67 -2.48 14.07
C GLN A 252 19.69 -3.55 14.47
N LYS A 253 19.23 -4.76 14.85
CA LYS A 253 20.11 -5.89 15.16
C LYS A 253 20.81 -6.43 13.90
N ALA A 254 20.15 -6.40 12.75
CA ALA A 254 20.67 -6.94 11.50
C ALA A 254 21.65 -6.01 10.77
N ILE A 255 21.39 -4.69 10.78
CA ILE A 255 22.13 -3.66 10.02
C ILE A 255 23.67 -3.81 10.08
N PRO A 256 24.32 -4.06 11.24
CA PRO A 256 25.77 -4.19 11.32
C PRO A 256 26.37 -5.30 10.44
N TYR A 257 25.58 -6.33 10.14
CA TYR A 257 26.02 -7.53 9.44
C TYR A 257 25.73 -7.52 7.93
N ILE A 258 24.84 -6.64 7.46
CA ILE A 258 24.45 -6.51 6.04
C ILE A 258 25.69 -6.25 5.18
N ARG A 259 25.83 -6.93 4.04
CA ARG A 259 27.02 -6.79 3.17
C ARG A 259 26.70 -6.24 1.78
N ARG A 260 25.46 -6.37 1.32
CA ARG A 260 24.95 -5.90 0.03
C ARG A 260 23.59 -5.25 0.23
N GLU A 261 23.17 -4.39 -0.70
CA GLU A 261 21.87 -3.70 -0.68
C GLU A 261 21.64 -2.98 0.67
N ARG A 262 22.68 -2.32 1.20
CA ARG A 262 22.64 -1.71 2.55
C ARG A 262 21.62 -0.58 2.60
N GLU A 263 21.53 0.19 1.53
CA GLU A 263 20.56 1.25 1.29
C GLU A 263 19.11 0.76 1.46
N ASN A 264 18.83 -0.51 1.19
CA ASN A 264 17.48 -1.05 1.39
C ASN A 264 17.05 -1.09 2.86
N MET A 265 18.01 -1.10 3.80
CA MET A 265 17.71 -1.01 5.24
C MET A 265 17.08 0.33 5.62
N ASP A 266 17.40 1.40 4.91
CA ASP A 266 16.80 2.71 5.17
C ASP A 266 15.30 2.68 4.85
N TYR A 267 14.93 2.07 3.71
CA TYR A 267 13.52 1.89 3.33
C TYR A 267 12.76 1.02 4.33
N LEU A 268 13.33 -0.11 4.76
CA LEU A 268 12.67 -0.97 5.76
C LEU A 268 12.55 -0.29 7.13
N THR A 269 13.57 0.48 7.52
CA THR A 269 13.57 1.24 8.77
C THR A 269 12.50 2.33 8.70
N PHE A 270 12.48 3.10 7.62
CA PHE A 270 11.46 4.13 7.39
C PHE A 270 10.04 3.55 7.36
N ALA A 271 9.82 2.41 6.70
CA ALA A 271 8.52 1.73 6.74
C ALA A 271 8.11 1.34 8.17
N SER A 272 9.05 0.84 8.99
CA SER A 272 8.79 0.53 10.40
C SER A 272 8.46 1.78 11.21
N GLU A 273 9.12 2.91 10.96
CA GLU A 273 8.87 4.17 11.66
C GLU A 273 7.55 4.81 11.24
N ARG A 274 7.22 4.79 9.94
CA ARG A 274 5.95 5.29 9.40
C ARG A 274 4.77 4.48 9.94
N MET A 275 4.89 3.15 9.95
CA MET A 275 3.85 2.26 10.53
C MET A 275 3.69 2.46 12.04
N TRP A 276 4.80 2.65 12.77
CA TRP A 276 4.76 2.96 14.19
C TRP A 276 4.15 4.34 14.48
N LEU A 277 4.48 5.35 13.68
CA LEU A 277 3.91 6.70 13.82
C LEU A 277 2.41 6.69 13.55
N LEU A 278 1.93 5.94 12.54
CA LEU A 278 0.50 5.71 12.32
C LEU A 278 -0.17 5.27 13.64
N ALA A 279 0.38 4.26 14.31
CA ALA A 279 -0.19 3.77 15.55
C ALA A 279 -0.12 4.80 16.68
N ARG A 280 1.07 5.39 16.87
CA ARG A 280 1.32 6.36 17.93
C ARG A 280 0.44 7.60 17.79
N LYS A 281 0.17 8.07 16.57
CA LYS A 281 -0.72 9.20 16.29
C LYS A 281 -2.09 9.02 16.94
N PHE A 282 -2.71 7.86 16.71
CA PHE A 282 -4.04 7.57 17.26
C PHE A 282 -4.01 7.33 18.77
N LEU A 283 -3.04 6.57 19.27
CA LEU A 283 -2.94 6.24 20.70
C LEU A 283 -2.65 7.47 21.56
N GLU A 284 -1.73 8.33 21.11
CA GLU A 284 -1.39 9.54 21.84
C GLU A 284 -2.58 10.51 21.93
N VAL A 285 -3.33 10.65 20.84
CA VAL A 285 -4.52 11.51 20.81
C VAL A 285 -5.66 10.91 21.65
N ARG A 286 -5.87 9.60 21.61
CA ARG A 286 -6.82 8.91 22.53
C ARG A 286 -6.49 9.23 23.97
N ASP A 287 -5.23 9.09 24.36
CA ASP A 287 -4.78 9.28 25.73
C ASP A 287 -4.91 10.75 26.15
N ILE A 288 -4.55 11.69 25.28
CA ILE A 288 -4.74 13.14 25.51
C ILE A 288 -6.22 13.48 25.69
N LEU A 289 -7.11 12.98 24.82
CA LEU A 289 -8.54 13.25 24.93
C LEU A 289 -9.13 12.63 26.20
N SER A 290 -8.65 11.45 26.61
CA SER A 290 -9.07 10.84 27.87
C SER A 290 -8.57 11.62 29.08
N GLU A 291 -7.31 12.07 29.07
CA GLU A 291 -6.72 12.85 30.14
C GLU A 291 -7.41 14.22 30.26
N TYR A 292 -7.71 14.88 29.13
CA TYR A 292 -8.46 16.15 29.10
C TYR A 292 -9.85 16.00 29.71
N ARG A 293 -10.60 14.95 29.38
CA ARG A 293 -11.94 14.67 29.97
C ARG A 293 -11.89 14.46 31.48
N SER A 294 -10.76 14.01 32.00
CA SER A 294 -10.57 13.76 33.44
C SER A 294 -10.15 14.99 34.23
N LEU A 295 -9.86 16.11 33.56
CA LEU A 295 -9.46 17.35 34.22
C LEU A 295 -10.61 17.87 35.10
N SER A 296 -10.27 18.19 36.34
CA SER A 296 -11.15 18.87 37.29
C SER A 296 -10.66 20.29 37.47
N GLU A 297 -11.48 21.29 37.17
CA GLU A 297 -11.14 22.71 37.33
C GLU A 297 -10.75 23.09 38.77
N ARG A 298 -11.08 22.23 39.75
CA ARG A 298 -10.70 22.41 41.16
C ARG A 298 -9.29 21.92 41.48
N SER A 299 -8.62 21.26 40.54
CA SER A 299 -7.27 20.75 40.72
C SER A 299 -6.23 21.84 40.45
N CYS A 300 -5.24 21.96 41.34
CA CYS A 300 -4.13 22.91 41.16
C CYS A 300 -3.16 22.56 40.02
N ASP A 301 -3.29 21.37 39.42
CA ASP A 301 -2.36 20.85 38.41
C ASP A 301 -2.85 20.95 36.95
N VAL A 302 -4.03 21.54 36.70
CA VAL A 302 -4.66 21.60 35.37
C VAL A 302 -3.73 22.25 34.33
N ALA A 303 -3.17 23.42 34.62
CA ALA A 303 -2.28 24.11 33.68
C ALA A 303 -1.02 23.28 33.36
N SER A 304 -0.46 22.58 34.35
CA SER A 304 0.69 21.71 34.16
C SER A 304 0.37 20.51 33.27
N LYS A 305 -0.82 19.89 33.46
CA LYS A 305 -1.31 18.80 32.60
C LYS A 305 -1.57 19.24 31.18
N LEU A 306 -2.22 20.40 30.98
CA LEU A 306 -2.43 20.98 29.65
C LEU A 306 -1.10 21.26 28.93
N LYS A 307 -0.11 21.81 29.63
CA LYS A 307 1.25 21.98 29.10
C LYS A 307 1.86 20.64 28.69
N ALA A 308 1.76 19.61 29.54
CA ALA A 308 2.27 18.28 29.24
C ALA A 308 1.62 17.68 27.97
N MET A 309 0.28 17.75 27.83
CA MET A 309 -0.42 17.32 26.62
C MET A 309 0.03 18.11 25.37
N GLY A 310 0.17 19.43 25.49
CA GLY A 310 0.65 20.29 24.41
C GLY A 310 2.06 19.90 23.93
N TRP A 311 2.98 19.65 24.87
CA TRP A 311 4.33 19.19 24.55
C TRP A 311 4.37 17.78 23.96
N ARG A 312 3.49 16.88 24.40
CA ARG A 312 3.32 15.55 23.80
C ARG A 312 2.92 15.63 22.32
N LEU A 313 1.96 16.51 21.97
CA LEU A 313 1.61 16.77 20.56
C LEU A 313 2.72 17.46 19.79
N ALA A 314 3.43 18.42 20.39
CA ALA A 314 4.57 19.08 19.75
C ALA A 314 5.70 18.10 19.43
N LYS A 315 5.92 17.12 20.32
CA LYS A 315 6.86 16.01 20.08
C LYS A 315 6.37 15.11 18.95
N LEU A 316 5.09 14.72 18.93
CA LEU A 316 4.53 13.92 17.84
C LEU A 316 4.68 14.63 16.48
N ARG A 317 4.39 15.93 16.44
CA ARG A 317 4.58 16.80 15.27
C ARG A 317 6.02 16.78 14.76
N ALA A 318 7.01 16.96 15.65
CA ALA A 318 8.42 16.92 15.26
C ALA A 318 8.82 15.57 14.63
N GLN A 319 8.25 14.46 15.11
CA GLN A 319 8.51 13.15 14.51
C GLN A 319 7.88 12.97 13.12
N VAL A 320 6.80 13.71 12.82
CA VAL A 320 6.24 13.75 11.46
C VAL A 320 7.16 14.54 10.53
N GLU A 321 7.75 15.64 11.00
CA GLU A 321 8.77 16.40 10.26
C GLU A 321 10.00 15.54 9.94
N ASP A 322 10.52 14.81 10.93
CA ASP A 322 11.65 13.89 10.72
C ASP A 322 11.33 12.84 9.63
N LEU A 323 10.10 12.32 9.62
CA LEU A 323 9.65 11.37 8.59
C LEU A 323 9.41 12.03 7.23
N GLU A 324 8.98 13.28 7.19
CA GLU A 324 8.86 14.03 5.94
C GLU A 324 10.22 14.20 5.27
N ASP A 325 11.23 14.61 6.04
CA ASP A 325 12.60 14.79 5.55
C ASP A 325 13.19 13.47 5.05
N GLU A 326 12.98 12.38 5.79
CA GLU A 326 13.45 11.05 5.39
C GLU A 326 12.70 10.52 4.16
N TYR A 327 11.39 10.73 4.06
CA TYR A 327 10.62 10.39 2.87
C TYR A 327 11.13 11.16 1.66
N ARG A 328 11.38 12.46 1.80
CA ARG A 328 11.95 13.31 0.74
C ARG A 328 13.29 12.75 0.27
N ARG A 329 14.17 12.38 1.20
CA ARG A 329 15.47 11.77 0.88
C ARG A 329 15.29 10.47 0.12
N LEU A 330 14.55 9.50 0.66
CA LEU A 330 14.35 8.18 0.06
C LEU A 330 13.67 8.25 -1.31
N TRP A 331 12.70 9.16 -1.48
CA TRP A 331 12.06 9.39 -2.77
C TRP A 331 13.08 9.86 -3.81
N LEU A 332 13.94 10.82 -3.48
CA LEU A 332 14.90 11.38 -4.43
C LEU A 332 16.02 10.40 -4.81
N GLU A 333 16.21 9.32 -4.04
CA GLU A 333 17.14 8.23 -4.38
C GLU A 333 16.62 7.34 -5.53
N GLU A 334 15.30 7.14 -5.66
CA GLU A 334 14.73 6.19 -6.64
C GLU A 334 13.68 6.78 -7.59
N CYS A 335 13.15 7.97 -7.30
CA CYS A 335 12.05 8.59 -8.02
C CYS A 335 12.42 9.99 -8.53
N ARG A 336 11.73 10.41 -9.60
CA ARG A 336 11.82 11.79 -10.13
C ARG A 336 11.04 12.76 -9.23
N PRO A 337 11.41 14.04 -9.16
CA PRO A 337 10.80 15.00 -8.23
C PRO A 337 9.35 15.40 -8.57
N TYR A 338 8.83 15.01 -9.75
CA TYR A 338 7.55 15.52 -10.27
C TYR A 338 6.35 15.35 -9.32
N TRP A 339 6.26 14.23 -8.60
CA TRP A 339 5.14 13.94 -7.69
C TRP A 339 5.48 14.15 -6.21
N LEU A 340 6.73 14.48 -5.90
CA LEU A 340 7.21 14.54 -4.52
C LEU A 340 6.42 15.55 -3.68
N GLU A 341 6.25 16.77 -4.18
CA GLU A 341 5.54 17.83 -3.44
C GLU A 341 4.05 17.50 -3.20
N VAL A 342 3.44 16.64 -4.01
CA VAL A 342 2.07 16.15 -3.78
C VAL A 342 2.03 15.26 -2.53
N ASN A 343 3.03 14.39 -2.37
CA ASN A 343 3.13 13.52 -1.20
C ASN A 343 3.52 14.32 0.05
N LEU A 344 4.49 15.24 -0.07
CA LEU A 344 4.92 16.08 1.05
C LEU A 344 3.80 16.96 1.58
N ALA A 345 2.89 17.44 0.73
CA ALA A 345 1.71 18.21 1.16
C ALA A 345 0.84 17.46 2.20
N LYS A 346 0.83 16.12 2.19
CA LYS A 346 0.11 15.30 3.19
C LYS A 346 0.81 15.34 4.57
N TYR A 347 2.14 15.24 4.60
CA TYR A 347 2.94 15.42 5.82
C TYR A 347 2.72 16.82 6.39
N ASP A 348 2.85 17.83 5.54
CA ASP A 348 2.62 19.24 5.82
C ASP A 348 1.26 19.51 6.48
N ALA A 349 0.20 18.88 5.96
CA ALA A 349 -1.15 19.01 6.50
C ALA A 349 -1.24 18.40 7.92
N LEU A 350 -0.65 17.22 8.13
CA LEU A 350 -0.62 16.56 9.43
C LEU A 350 0.23 17.35 10.44
N ILE A 351 1.39 17.88 10.03
CA ILE A 351 2.25 18.74 10.85
C ILE A 351 1.48 19.97 11.31
N ARG A 352 0.82 20.68 10.38
CA ARG A 352 0.00 21.85 10.70
C ARG A 352 -1.14 21.51 11.65
N LEU A 353 -1.83 20.39 11.44
CA LEU A 353 -2.90 19.92 12.32
C LEU A 353 -2.38 19.73 13.75
N LEU A 354 -1.30 18.96 13.92
CA LEU A 354 -0.71 18.69 15.23
C LEU A 354 -0.18 19.96 15.90
N GLU A 355 0.40 20.88 15.13
CA GLU A 355 0.86 22.18 15.62
C GLU A 355 -0.29 23.04 16.17
N ILE A 356 -1.38 23.16 15.42
CA ILE A 356 -2.56 23.94 15.84
C ILE A 356 -3.10 23.40 17.18
N ARG A 357 -3.20 22.07 17.31
CA ARG A 357 -3.70 21.41 18.54
C ARG A 357 -2.73 21.58 19.70
N ALA A 358 -1.43 21.41 19.47
CA ALA A 358 -0.39 21.62 20.47
C ALA A 358 -0.44 23.05 21.02
N ARG A 359 -0.45 24.06 20.12
CA ARG A 359 -0.55 25.47 20.50
C ARG A 359 -1.86 25.80 21.21
N ARG A 360 -2.97 25.16 20.84
CA ARG A 360 -4.25 25.35 21.55
C ARG A 360 -4.16 24.86 23.00
N LEU A 361 -3.62 23.68 23.25
CA LEU A 361 -3.43 23.16 24.61
C LEU A 361 -2.49 24.03 25.45
N LEU A 362 -1.39 24.51 24.86
CA LEU A 362 -0.46 25.42 25.54
C LEU A 362 -1.13 26.75 25.91
N ARG A 363 -1.90 27.35 24.99
CA ARG A 363 -2.69 28.57 25.28
C ARG A 363 -3.76 28.34 26.32
N MET A 364 -4.46 27.20 26.30
CA MET A 364 -5.44 26.86 27.34
C MET A 364 -4.79 26.82 28.73
N ALA A 365 -3.53 26.38 28.82
CA ALA A 365 -2.81 26.38 30.09
C ALA A 365 -2.51 27.80 30.59
N GLU A 366 -2.06 28.69 29.71
CA GLU A 366 -1.82 30.12 30.01
C GLU A 366 -3.13 30.80 30.44
N GLU A 367 -4.21 30.60 29.68
CA GLU A 367 -5.54 31.12 29.97
C GLU A 367 -6.05 30.64 31.34
N HIS A 368 -5.80 29.37 31.69
CA HIS A 368 -6.19 28.83 33.00
C HIS A 368 -5.36 29.41 34.15
N GLU A 369 -4.06 29.65 33.94
CA GLU A 369 -3.21 30.37 34.91
C GLU A 369 -3.69 31.81 35.15
N GLU A 370 -4.30 32.44 34.14
CA GLU A 370 -4.98 33.74 34.24
C GLU A 370 -6.37 33.68 34.90
N GLY A 371 -6.84 32.49 35.29
CA GLY A 371 -8.13 32.29 35.96
C GLY A 371 -9.32 32.10 35.00
N ARG A 372 -9.08 31.84 33.70
CA ARG A 372 -10.15 31.48 32.77
C ARG A 372 -10.62 30.03 32.99
N PRO A 373 -11.91 29.73 32.80
CA PRO A 373 -12.44 28.37 32.89
C PRO A 373 -11.87 27.47 31.79
N LEU A 374 -11.90 26.15 32.01
CA LEU A 374 -11.40 25.20 31.03
C LEU A 374 -12.36 25.13 29.84
N PRO A 375 -11.87 25.26 28.58
CA PRO A 375 -12.75 25.16 27.42
C PRO A 375 -13.36 23.76 27.27
N PRO A 376 -14.51 23.64 26.58
CA PRO A 376 -15.13 22.35 26.30
C PRO A 376 -14.22 21.49 25.40
N LEU A 377 -14.32 20.16 25.50
CA LEU A 377 -13.49 19.22 24.73
C LEU A 377 -13.63 19.41 23.21
N GLU A 378 -14.80 19.87 22.77
CA GLU A 378 -15.13 20.17 21.38
C GLU A 378 -14.15 21.16 20.75
N ASP A 379 -13.51 22.04 21.54
CA ASP A 379 -12.49 22.95 21.03
C ASP A 379 -11.21 22.22 20.57
N LEU A 380 -10.96 21.02 21.07
CA LEU A 380 -9.87 20.14 20.63
C LEU A 380 -10.27 19.23 19.46
N THR A 381 -11.57 18.97 19.25
CA THR A 381 -12.04 18.01 18.23
C THR A 381 -12.71 18.64 17.00
N LYS A 382 -13.02 19.94 17.02
CA LYS A 382 -13.52 20.68 15.85
C LYS A 382 -12.51 20.66 14.70
N SER A 383 -12.94 20.31 13.49
CA SER A 383 -12.16 20.54 12.26
C SER A 383 -12.00 22.05 12.06
N TRP A 384 -10.78 22.50 11.73
CA TRP A 384 -10.46 23.92 11.49
C TRP A 384 -10.12 24.17 10.03
#